data_AF-F0S4E6-F1
#
_entry.id   AF-F0S4E6-F1
#
_cell.length_a   1.000
_cell.length_b   1.000
_cell.length_c   1.000
_cell.angle_alpha   90.00
_cell.angle_beta   90.00
_cell.angle_gamma   90.00
#
_symmetry.space_group_name_H-M   'P 1'
#
loop_
_entity.id
_entity.type
_entity.pdbx_description
1 polymer ?
#
loop_
_entity_poly.entity_id
_entity_poly.type
_entity_poly.pdbx_seq_one_letter_code
_entity_poly.pdbx_strand_id
1 'polypeptide(L)'
;MIKRHINRLVQLSRNIKAEKFVYTVLSLFGAFTKELLSKMGERRKIKTASFRPTGRSGEIPFRSTFEGDPSASLGMTRTFFDILSKAGLLLLLLFLFTSCQRDVYMFTSFHEPANEGLRYLYSKDGYHWNSVNGIYLKPELGTQKIMRDPSMLRDKHGVYHLVWTIGWKGNEGVGYASSKDLIHWENKKIVPVMEHEAKTVNVWAPELFYDDVEDRFIIIWASTIPYRFAKGVEAEDNNHRMYYTTTKDFETFTPTKLFSDPGFSIIDAVIVKKAQKDYVLVLKDNTRPNRNLKVAFADNPLGPFQNVSQPFSAYLTEGPSVVKVKDEWLIYFDSYGSKSYEAVATKDFKTFEKINDRISVPEGHKHGTIFKASKKDLRNLLKQEIK
;
A
#
# COMPACT_ATOMS: atom_id res chain seq x y z
N MET A 1 -36.35 -11.39 16.87
CA MET A 1 -36.05 -11.89 15.50
C MET A 1 -34.98 -11.04 14.78
N ILE A 2 -35.13 -9.70 14.74
CA ILE A 2 -34.15 -8.76 14.16
C ILE A 2 -32.75 -8.85 14.81
N LYS A 3 -32.70 -8.99 16.14
CA LYS A 3 -31.44 -9.14 16.91
C LYS A 3 -30.59 -10.34 16.47
N ARG A 4 -31.21 -11.44 16.00
CA ARG A 4 -30.49 -12.63 15.48
C ARG A 4 -29.87 -12.37 14.10
N HIS A 5 -30.53 -11.58 13.25
CA HIS A 5 -30.00 -11.21 11.94
C HIS A 5 -28.87 -10.19 12.05
N ILE A 6 -28.99 -9.22 12.96
CA ILE A 6 -27.93 -8.25 13.27
C ILE A 6 -26.69 -8.97 13.82
N ASN A 7 -26.84 -9.91 14.75
CA ASN A 7 -25.70 -10.67 15.28
C ASN A 7 -25.01 -11.53 14.21
N ARG A 8 -25.76 -12.10 13.25
CA ARG A 8 -25.19 -12.81 12.10
C ARG A 8 -24.37 -11.88 11.19
N LEU A 9 -24.87 -10.67 10.91
CA LEU A 9 -24.18 -9.67 10.09
C LEU A 9 -22.87 -9.18 10.75
N VAL A 10 -22.88 -8.96 12.06
CA VAL A 10 -21.68 -8.57 12.83
C VAL A 10 -20.63 -9.69 12.88
N GLN A 11 -21.06 -10.95 12.85
CA GLN A 11 -20.15 -12.10 12.83
C GLN A 11 -19.56 -12.34 11.43
N LEU A 12 -20.31 -12.05 10.37
CA LEU A 12 -19.88 -12.14 8.97
C LEU A 12 -18.96 -10.99 8.54
N SER A 13 -19.10 -9.79 9.11
CA SER A 13 -18.27 -8.63 8.76
C SER A 13 -16.81 -8.73 9.22
N ARG A 14 -16.50 -9.66 10.13
CA ARG A 14 -15.14 -9.82 10.69
C ARG A 14 -14.20 -10.64 9.81
N ASN A 15 -14.66 -11.34 8.77
CA ASN A 15 -13.84 -12.34 8.05
C ASN A 15 -14.07 -12.46 6.53
N ILE A 16 -14.70 -11.47 5.86
CA ILE A 16 -15.14 -11.62 4.47
C ILE A 16 -14.55 -10.53 3.55
N LYS A 17 -13.91 -10.94 2.43
CA LYS A 17 -13.52 -10.04 1.32
C LYS A 17 -14.74 -9.25 0.84
N ALA A 18 -14.59 -7.94 0.63
CA ALA A 18 -15.68 -6.99 0.39
C ALA A 18 -16.77 -7.46 -0.61
N GLU A 19 -16.41 -8.16 -1.68
CA GLU A 19 -17.39 -8.72 -2.65
C GLU A 19 -18.36 -9.73 -2.04
N LYS A 20 -17.88 -10.68 -1.23
CA LYS A 20 -18.73 -11.68 -0.58
C LYS A 20 -19.64 -11.05 0.48
N PHE A 21 -19.22 -9.94 1.08
CA PHE A 21 -20.05 -9.20 2.03
C PHE A 21 -21.25 -8.54 1.32
N VAL A 22 -21.00 -7.91 0.17
CA VAL A 22 -22.06 -7.30 -0.66
C VAL A 22 -23.08 -8.33 -1.12
N TYR A 23 -22.64 -9.49 -1.64
CA TYR A 23 -23.56 -10.56 -2.05
C TYR A 23 -24.40 -11.10 -0.89
N THR A 24 -23.79 -11.27 0.29
CA THR A 24 -24.50 -11.76 1.48
C THR A 24 -25.57 -10.77 1.93
N VAL A 25 -25.25 -9.47 1.93
CA VAL A 25 -26.20 -8.40 2.29
C VAL A 25 -27.37 -8.33 1.29
N LEU A 26 -27.10 -8.41 -0.02
CA LEU A 26 -28.14 -8.42 -1.05
C LEU A 26 -29.07 -9.64 -0.93
N SER A 27 -28.52 -10.82 -0.62
CA SER A 27 -29.31 -12.05 -0.42
C SER A 27 -30.24 -11.95 0.80
N LEU A 28 -29.76 -11.35 1.89
CA LEU A 28 -30.55 -11.12 3.10
C LEU A 28 -31.66 -10.09 2.86
N PHE A 29 -31.39 -9.06 2.05
CA PHE A 29 -32.40 -8.09 1.63
C PHE A 29 -33.49 -8.74 0.76
N GLY A 30 -33.11 -9.62 -0.18
CA GLY A 30 -34.05 -10.39 -0.99
C GLY A 30 -34.92 -11.36 -0.17
N ALA A 31 -34.36 -12.01 0.85
CA ALA A 31 -35.12 -12.88 1.75
C ALA A 31 -36.10 -12.09 2.62
N PHE A 32 -35.67 -10.95 3.16
CA PHE A 32 -36.51 -10.08 4.00
C PHE A 32 -37.70 -9.50 3.23
N THR A 33 -37.49 -9.05 1.98
CA THR A 33 -38.54 -8.51 1.12
C THR A 33 -39.58 -9.56 0.72
N LYS A 34 -39.15 -10.79 0.39
CA LYS A 34 -40.07 -11.91 0.11
C LYS A 34 -40.93 -12.28 1.33
N GLU A 35 -40.34 -12.34 2.52
CA GLU A 35 -41.08 -12.66 3.74
C GLU A 35 -42.07 -11.56 4.14
N LEU A 36 -41.72 -10.29 3.88
CA LEU A 36 -42.60 -9.15 4.10
C LEU A 36 -43.82 -9.18 3.16
N LEU A 37 -43.60 -9.47 1.87
CA LEU A 37 -44.66 -9.61 0.87
C LEU A 37 -45.59 -10.78 1.19
N SER A 38 -45.03 -11.90 1.69
CA SER A 38 -45.82 -13.05 2.18
C SER A 38 -46.75 -12.67 3.33
N LYS A 39 -46.25 -11.91 4.31
CA LYS A 39 -47.05 -11.46 5.48
C LYS A 39 -48.09 -10.40 5.11
N MET A 40 -47.86 -9.63 4.05
CA MET A 40 -48.85 -8.70 3.48
C MET A 40 -49.95 -9.42 2.67
N GLY A 41 -49.64 -10.56 2.05
CA GLY A 41 -50.58 -11.36 1.25
C GLY A 41 -51.60 -12.17 2.07
N GLU A 42 -51.22 -12.65 3.26
CA GLU A 42 -52.11 -13.49 4.09
C GLU A 42 -53.33 -12.75 4.68
N ARG A 43 -53.38 -11.42 4.65
CA ARG A 43 -54.49 -10.63 5.21
C ARG A 43 -55.62 -10.28 4.22
N ARG A 44 -55.61 -10.82 2.99
CA ARG A 44 -56.73 -10.67 2.03
C ARG A 44 -57.37 -12.03 1.71
N LYS A 45 -58.26 -12.52 2.58
CA LYS A 45 -59.34 -13.43 2.15
C LYS A 45 -60.61 -12.61 1.95
N ILE A 46 -60.89 -12.23 0.70
CA ILE A 46 -62.16 -11.62 0.30
C ILE A 46 -63.14 -12.76 0.06
N LYS A 47 -64.23 -12.83 0.84
CA LYS A 47 -65.38 -13.69 0.53
C LYS A 47 -66.13 -13.09 -0.66
N THR A 48 -66.26 -13.85 -1.73
CA THR A 48 -67.09 -13.56 -2.89
C THR A 48 -68.57 -13.55 -2.50
N ALA A 49 -69.30 -12.49 -2.87
CA ALA A 49 -70.76 -12.45 -2.85
C ALA A 49 -71.28 -12.55 -4.29
N SER A 50 -72.10 -13.57 -4.56
CA SER A 50 -72.78 -13.80 -5.84
C SER A 50 -74.11 -13.05 -5.91
N PHE A 51 -74.43 -12.45 -7.07
CA PHE A 51 -75.68 -11.72 -7.32
C PHE A 51 -76.61 -12.52 -8.25
N ARG A 52 -77.92 -12.52 -7.97
CA ARG A 52 -78.99 -12.90 -8.92
C ARG A 52 -80.01 -11.75 -9.00
N PRO A 53 -80.54 -11.39 -10.19
CA PRO A 53 -81.53 -10.34 -10.32
C PRO A 53 -82.96 -10.90 -10.36
N THR A 54 -83.86 -10.30 -9.58
CA THR A 54 -85.33 -10.34 -9.81
C THR A 54 -85.91 -8.97 -9.44
N GLY A 55 -86.77 -8.43 -10.32
CA GLY A 55 -87.13 -7.01 -10.33
C GLY A 55 -88.45 -6.59 -9.65
N ARG A 56 -88.82 -5.35 -10.02
CA ARG A 56 -90.01 -4.51 -9.76
C ARG A 56 -90.10 -3.73 -8.44
N SER A 57 -90.14 -2.40 -8.64
CA SER A 57 -90.84 -1.31 -7.93
C SER A 57 -90.79 -1.25 -6.40
N GLY A 58 -90.28 -0.15 -5.87
CA GLY A 58 -90.48 0.30 -4.50
C GLY A 58 -89.21 0.93 -3.95
N GLU A 59 -89.32 2.16 -3.45
CA GLU A 59 -88.25 2.95 -2.82
C GLU A 59 -87.60 2.27 -1.59
N ILE A 60 -86.59 2.98 -1.03
CA ILE A 60 -86.01 2.93 0.34
C ILE A 60 -84.60 2.28 0.40
N PRO A 61 -83.65 2.76 1.25
CA PRO A 61 -83.01 4.07 1.33
C PRO A 61 -81.47 3.96 1.18
N PHE A 62 -80.77 5.09 1.03
CA PHE A 62 -79.32 5.12 1.19
C PHE A 62 -78.97 5.07 2.69
N ARG A 63 -78.36 3.99 3.17
CA ARG A 63 -77.68 3.96 4.48
C ARG A 63 -76.36 3.22 4.35
N SER A 64 -75.28 3.99 4.35
CA SER A 64 -73.91 3.48 4.44
C SER A 64 -73.61 3.07 5.88
N THR A 65 -73.12 1.84 6.07
CA THR A 65 -72.36 1.48 7.28
C THR A 65 -71.04 0.86 6.85
N PHE A 66 -70.03 1.71 6.65
CA PHE A 66 -68.64 1.29 6.80
C PHE A 66 -68.28 1.43 8.28
N GLU A 67 -68.37 0.33 9.02
CA GLU A 67 -67.59 0.19 10.25
C GLU A 67 -66.19 -0.26 9.87
N GLY A 68 -65.33 0.71 9.55
CA GLY A 68 -63.89 0.53 9.42
C GLY A 68 -63.21 1.40 10.46
N ASP A 69 -62.52 0.77 11.40
CA ASP A 69 -61.75 1.42 12.46
C ASP A 69 -60.72 2.42 11.87
N PRO A 70 -60.83 3.74 12.16
CA PRO A 70 -59.92 4.77 11.64
C PRO A 70 -58.45 4.55 12.08
N SER A 71 -58.23 3.78 13.15
CA SER A 71 -56.90 3.51 13.70
C SER A 71 -56.04 2.61 12.79
N ALA A 72 -56.65 1.82 11.92
CA ALA A 72 -55.96 0.90 11.01
C ALA A 72 -55.26 1.62 9.84
N SER A 73 -55.76 2.78 9.41
CA SER A 73 -55.15 3.55 8.31
C SER A 73 -53.95 4.40 8.75
N LEU A 74 -54.00 4.98 9.95
CA LEU A 74 -52.90 5.78 10.52
C LEU A 74 -51.71 4.93 10.98
N GLY A 75 -51.95 3.69 11.44
CA GLY A 75 -50.86 2.77 11.79
C GLY A 75 -50.06 2.31 10.57
N MET A 76 -50.71 2.16 9.41
CA MET A 76 -50.09 1.70 8.18
C MET A 76 -49.14 2.76 7.59
N THR A 77 -49.51 4.04 7.62
CA THR A 77 -48.68 5.14 7.12
C THR A 77 -47.43 5.37 7.97
N ARG A 78 -47.55 5.30 9.30
CA ARG A 78 -46.41 5.45 10.23
C ARG A 78 -45.41 4.30 10.11
N THR A 79 -45.90 3.06 10.00
CA THR A 79 -45.05 1.88 9.82
C THR A 79 -44.35 1.90 8.46
N PHE A 80 -45.01 2.36 7.41
CA PHE A 80 -44.42 2.51 6.08
C PHE A 80 -43.33 3.58 6.05
N PHE A 81 -43.55 4.74 6.69
CA PHE A 81 -42.55 5.80 6.83
C PHE A 81 -41.33 5.37 7.66
N ASP A 82 -41.54 4.62 8.74
CA ASP A 82 -40.45 4.07 9.56
C ASP A 82 -39.61 3.02 8.81
N ILE A 83 -40.21 2.29 7.87
CA ILE A 83 -39.50 1.32 7.04
C ILE A 83 -38.70 2.05 5.95
N LEU A 84 -39.28 3.06 5.30
CA LEU A 84 -38.60 3.90 4.31
C LEU A 84 -37.43 4.69 4.92
N SER A 85 -37.58 5.22 6.14
CA SER A 85 -36.50 5.93 6.83
C SER A 85 -35.34 5.01 7.21
N LYS A 86 -35.64 3.79 7.69
CA LYS A 86 -34.62 2.77 8.00
C LYS A 86 -33.96 2.19 6.76
N ALA A 87 -34.69 2.01 5.66
CA ALA A 87 -34.14 1.60 4.37
C ALA A 87 -33.25 2.69 3.77
N GLY A 88 -33.65 3.96 3.87
CA GLY A 88 -32.84 5.11 3.48
C GLY A 88 -31.55 5.24 4.30
N LEU A 89 -31.64 5.05 5.62
CA LEU A 89 -30.47 5.04 6.52
C LEU A 89 -29.52 3.87 6.21
N LEU A 90 -30.06 2.68 5.89
CA LEU A 90 -29.27 1.53 5.47
C LEU A 90 -28.59 1.76 4.10
N LEU A 91 -29.28 2.39 3.14
CA LEU A 91 -28.69 2.78 1.87
C LEU A 91 -27.57 3.82 2.07
N LEU A 92 -27.78 4.81 2.94
CA LEU A 92 -26.79 5.82 3.29
C LEU A 92 -25.55 5.18 3.94
N LEU A 93 -25.75 4.23 4.85
CA LEU A 93 -24.67 3.44 5.46
C LEU A 93 -23.95 2.58 4.42
N LEU A 94 -24.67 1.94 3.48
CA LEU A 94 -24.07 1.21 2.37
C LEU A 94 -23.22 2.11 1.47
N PHE A 95 -23.69 3.33 1.16
CA PHE A 95 -22.91 4.33 0.43
C PHE A 95 -21.65 4.78 1.18
N LEU A 96 -21.76 4.98 2.50
CA LEU A 96 -20.63 5.32 3.39
C LEU A 96 -19.58 4.19 3.45
N PHE A 97 -19.99 2.91 3.34
CA PHE A 97 -19.07 1.76 3.29
C PHE A 97 -18.53 1.44 1.89
N THR A 98 -19.13 1.96 0.80
CA THR A 98 -18.63 1.75 -0.57
C THR A 98 -17.55 2.73 -1.04
N SER A 99 -17.21 3.77 -0.27
CA SER A 99 -16.02 4.58 -0.55
C SER A 99 -14.74 3.86 -0.12
N CYS A 100 -14.54 2.62 -0.60
CA CYS A 100 -13.24 2.01 -0.60
C CYS A 100 -12.40 2.72 -1.67
N GLN A 101 -11.84 3.88 -1.32
CA GLN A 101 -10.86 4.54 -2.17
C GLN A 101 -9.65 3.61 -2.27
N ARG A 102 -9.57 2.82 -3.35
CA ARG A 102 -8.37 2.06 -3.68
C ARG A 102 -7.16 3.00 -3.60
N ASP A 103 -6.12 2.57 -2.91
CA ASP A 103 -4.83 3.26 -2.89
C ASP A 103 -4.30 3.44 -4.32
N VAL A 104 -3.40 4.42 -4.46
CA VAL A 104 -2.59 4.63 -5.66
C VAL A 104 -1.16 4.23 -5.36
N TYR A 105 -0.41 3.89 -6.41
CA TYR A 105 1.02 3.69 -6.30
C TYR A 105 1.70 5.05 -6.41
N MET A 106 2.64 5.29 -5.51
CA MET A 106 3.55 6.42 -5.51
C MET A 106 4.97 5.88 -5.58
N PHE A 107 5.90 6.69 -6.06
CA PHE A 107 7.30 6.32 -6.19
C PHE A 107 8.14 7.51 -5.75
N THR A 108 9.00 7.35 -4.75
CA THR A 108 10.01 8.37 -4.43
C THR A 108 11.10 8.38 -5.48
N SER A 109 11.71 9.55 -5.67
CA SER A 109 12.81 9.73 -6.60
C SER A 109 13.60 10.97 -6.23
N PHE A 110 14.76 11.12 -6.84
CA PHE A 110 15.54 12.36 -6.96
C PHE A 110 16.00 12.51 -8.41
N HIS A 111 16.58 13.66 -8.77
CA HIS A 111 17.26 13.89 -10.05
C HIS A 111 18.75 14.13 -9.81
N GLU A 112 19.57 13.88 -10.83
CA GLU A 112 20.98 14.28 -10.81
C GLU A 112 21.16 15.72 -11.33
N PRO A 113 22.06 16.52 -10.74
CA PRO A 113 22.81 16.23 -9.51
C PRO A 113 21.89 16.23 -8.29
N ALA A 114 22.12 15.33 -7.32
CA ALA A 114 21.26 15.06 -6.17
C ALA A 114 21.11 16.19 -5.11
N ASN A 115 21.11 17.46 -5.52
CA ASN A 115 21.11 18.65 -4.65
C ASN A 115 19.75 19.36 -4.55
N GLU A 116 18.74 18.96 -5.34
CA GLU A 116 17.42 19.60 -5.30
C GLU A 116 16.53 19.06 -4.18
N GLY A 117 16.37 17.73 -4.10
CA GLY A 117 15.58 17.06 -3.05
C GLY A 117 14.56 16.04 -3.54
N LEU A 118 13.59 15.74 -2.67
CA LEU A 118 12.60 14.69 -2.85
C LEU A 118 11.61 15.02 -3.96
N ARG A 119 11.46 14.09 -4.90
CA ARG A 119 10.46 14.11 -5.98
C ARG A 119 9.57 12.88 -5.87
N TYR A 120 8.41 12.95 -6.51
CA TYR A 120 7.50 11.81 -6.61
C TYR A 120 7.09 11.51 -8.04
N LEU A 121 6.76 10.25 -8.27
CA LEU A 121 5.90 9.82 -9.36
C LEU A 121 4.65 9.15 -8.80
N TYR A 122 3.62 9.02 -9.63
CA TYR A 122 2.42 8.28 -9.29
C TYR A 122 1.93 7.40 -10.44
N SER A 123 1.26 6.31 -10.09
CA SER A 123 0.63 5.40 -11.02
C SER A 123 -0.68 4.84 -10.46
N LYS A 124 -1.66 4.62 -11.35
CA LYS A 124 -2.94 3.98 -11.01
C LYS A 124 -2.91 2.47 -11.23
N ASP A 125 -2.00 1.98 -12.07
CA ASP A 125 -1.88 0.59 -12.46
C ASP A 125 -0.56 -0.05 -12.01
N GLY A 126 0.43 0.75 -11.62
CA GLY A 126 1.77 0.32 -11.26
C GLY A 126 2.68 0.09 -12.46
N TYR A 127 2.24 0.41 -13.68
CA TYR A 127 2.96 0.23 -14.94
C TYR A 127 3.33 1.57 -15.59
N HIS A 128 2.38 2.51 -15.63
CA HIS A 128 2.55 3.81 -16.26
C HIS A 128 2.65 4.90 -15.20
N TRP A 129 3.81 5.54 -15.12
CA TRP A 129 4.14 6.54 -14.13
C TRP A 129 4.03 7.94 -14.70
N ASN A 130 3.52 8.86 -13.89
CA ASN A 130 3.49 10.30 -14.17
C ASN A 130 4.29 11.00 -13.07
N SER A 131 5.11 11.98 -13.44
CA SER A 131 5.79 12.82 -12.47
C SER A 131 4.78 13.66 -11.70
N VAL A 132 5.06 13.89 -10.43
CA VAL A 132 4.42 14.96 -9.65
C VAL A 132 5.40 16.14 -9.66
N ASN A 133 4.93 17.30 -10.08
CA ASN A 133 5.78 18.49 -10.20
C ASN A 133 6.18 19.04 -8.82
N GLY A 134 7.45 19.43 -8.69
CA GLY A 134 7.98 20.11 -7.51
C GLY A 134 9.05 19.34 -6.75
N ILE A 135 9.53 19.97 -5.67
CA ILE A 135 10.45 19.42 -4.68
C ILE A 135 9.76 19.46 -3.33
N TYR A 136 9.59 18.30 -2.69
CA TYR A 136 8.78 18.16 -1.47
C TYR A 136 9.61 18.17 -0.18
N LEU A 137 10.90 17.86 -0.26
CA LEU A 137 11.83 17.97 0.86
C LEU A 137 13.23 18.30 0.33
N LYS A 138 13.80 19.43 0.74
CA LYS A 138 15.16 19.83 0.37
C LYS A 138 16.21 19.02 1.15
N PRO A 139 17.38 18.77 0.57
CA PRO A 139 18.47 18.06 1.23
C PRO A 139 19.22 19.00 2.19
N GLU A 140 18.66 19.21 3.38
CA GLU A 140 19.23 20.13 4.39
C GLU A 140 20.20 19.42 5.35
N LEU A 141 20.19 18.08 5.37
CA LEU A 141 20.97 17.25 6.28
C LEU A 141 22.30 16.80 5.67
N GLY A 142 23.28 16.56 6.54
CA GLY A 142 24.62 16.15 6.18
C GLY A 142 25.47 17.29 5.64
N THR A 143 26.79 17.13 5.70
CA THR A 143 27.74 18.17 5.27
C THR A 143 27.64 18.43 3.76
N GLN A 144 27.33 17.38 2.98
CA GLN A 144 27.23 17.45 1.51
C GLN A 144 25.87 17.95 1.01
N LYS A 145 24.84 17.98 1.87
CA LYS A 145 23.49 18.46 1.52
C LYS A 145 22.94 17.83 0.24
N ILE A 146 23.01 16.49 0.17
CA ILE A 146 22.43 15.72 -0.94
C ILE A 146 21.24 14.88 -0.48
N MET A 147 20.38 14.51 -1.43
CA MET A 147 19.37 13.48 -1.24
C MET A 147 19.41 12.49 -2.38
N ARG A 148 19.83 11.27 -2.07
CA ARG A 148 19.77 10.13 -2.99
C ARG A 148 19.05 8.97 -2.36
N ASP A 149 18.54 8.10 -3.22
CA ASP A 149 17.97 6.81 -2.85
C ASP A 149 16.89 6.94 -1.76
N PRO A 150 15.93 7.88 -1.86
CA PRO A 150 14.90 8.07 -0.84
C PRO A 150 14.03 6.82 -0.72
N SER A 151 13.98 6.23 0.47
CA SER A 151 13.10 5.11 0.79
C SER A 151 11.97 5.54 1.69
N MET A 152 10.75 5.07 1.37
CA MET A 152 9.55 5.48 2.08
C MET A 152 8.58 4.32 2.32
N LEU A 153 7.99 4.31 3.52
CA LEU A 153 6.82 3.52 3.85
C LEU A 153 5.75 4.35 4.54
N ARG A 154 4.53 3.82 4.58
CA ARG A 154 3.42 4.37 5.34
C ARG A 154 3.07 3.43 6.47
N ASP A 155 3.07 3.92 7.70
CA ASP A 155 2.74 3.13 8.88
C ASP A 155 1.23 2.86 9.02
N LYS A 156 0.86 2.06 10.03
CA LYS A 156 -0.54 1.73 10.35
C LYS A 156 -1.38 2.93 10.81
N HIS A 157 -0.75 4.02 11.20
CA HIS A 157 -1.38 5.28 11.60
C HIS A 157 -1.51 6.27 10.43
N GLY A 158 -1.01 5.90 9.25
CA GLY A 158 -1.05 6.70 8.04
C GLY A 158 0.06 7.73 7.92
N VAL A 159 1.08 7.68 8.79
CA VAL A 159 2.29 8.51 8.75
C VAL A 159 3.28 7.91 7.75
N TYR A 160 3.83 8.77 6.92
CA TYR A 160 4.91 8.44 5.99
C TYR A 160 6.25 8.66 6.68
N HIS A 161 7.12 7.66 6.63
CA HIS A 161 8.49 7.71 7.13
C HIS A 161 9.43 7.64 5.94
N LEU A 162 10.41 8.55 5.91
CA LEU A 162 11.38 8.66 4.83
C LEU A 162 12.79 8.56 5.38
N VAL A 163 13.63 7.78 4.71
CA VAL A 163 15.08 7.77 4.90
C VAL A 163 15.80 7.99 3.58
N TRP A 164 17.01 8.53 3.59
CA TRP A 164 17.78 8.77 2.36
C TRP A 164 19.28 8.91 2.63
N THR A 165 20.08 8.78 1.57
CA THR A 165 21.52 9.03 1.56
C THR A 165 21.81 10.54 1.64
N ILE A 166 22.54 10.98 2.66
CA ILE A 166 22.87 12.41 2.90
C ILE A 166 24.30 12.81 2.47
N GLY A 167 25.12 11.86 2.06
CA GLY A 167 26.51 12.11 1.65
C GLY A 167 27.12 10.96 0.85
N TRP A 168 28.01 11.30 -0.10
CA TRP A 168 28.73 10.30 -0.90
C TRP A 168 29.81 9.57 -0.12
N LYS A 169 30.40 10.22 0.89
CA LYS A 169 31.47 9.65 1.72
C LYS A 169 31.28 10.12 3.16
N GLY A 170 31.85 9.36 4.07
CA GLY A 170 31.75 9.58 5.50
C GLY A 170 30.69 8.69 6.16
N ASN A 171 30.55 8.87 7.46
CA ASN A 171 29.75 8.03 8.33
C ASN A 171 28.65 8.82 9.07
N GLU A 172 28.30 10.01 8.57
CA GLU A 172 27.31 10.91 9.21
C GLU A 172 25.99 10.18 9.51
N GLY A 173 25.58 9.24 8.66
CA GLY A 173 24.43 8.38 8.87
C GLY A 173 23.43 8.48 7.72
N VAL A 174 22.15 8.29 8.04
CA VAL A 174 21.04 8.43 7.09
C VAL A 174 20.17 9.62 7.47
N GLY A 175 19.60 10.31 6.49
CA GLY A 175 18.57 11.30 6.75
C GLY A 175 17.28 10.60 7.17
N TYR A 176 16.51 11.23 8.06
CA TYR A 176 15.16 10.83 8.41
C TYR A 176 14.22 12.04 8.47
N ALA A 177 12.98 11.86 8.04
CA ALA A 177 11.88 12.79 8.25
C ALA A 177 10.55 12.02 8.21
N SER A 178 9.48 12.65 8.71
CA SER A 178 8.13 12.09 8.60
C SER A 178 7.09 13.10 8.11
N SER A 179 6.00 12.59 7.53
CA SER A 179 4.91 13.41 6.99
C SER A 179 3.56 12.73 7.18
N LYS A 180 2.49 13.50 7.30
CA LYS A 180 1.10 12.99 7.30
C LYS A 180 0.41 13.14 5.94
N ASP A 181 1.01 13.88 5.02
CA ASP A 181 0.35 14.29 3.76
C ASP A 181 1.27 14.29 2.53
N LEU A 182 2.52 13.82 2.67
CA LEU A 182 3.58 13.80 1.65
C LEU A 182 4.10 15.18 1.21
N ILE A 183 3.54 16.26 1.76
CA ILE A 183 3.83 17.65 1.38
C ILE A 183 4.62 18.34 2.48
N HIS A 184 4.13 18.28 3.72
CA HIS A 184 4.76 18.90 4.87
C HIS A 184 5.57 17.86 5.64
N TRP A 185 6.87 18.12 5.76
CA TRP A 185 7.84 17.22 6.38
C TRP A 185 8.35 17.77 7.70
N GLU A 186 8.27 16.93 8.73
CA GLU A 186 8.63 17.22 10.12
C GLU A 186 9.70 16.25 10.62
N ASN A 187 10.21 16.47 11.84
CA ASN A 187 11.13 15.56 12.55
C ASN A 187 12.41 15.24 11.76
N LYS A 188 12.90 16.22 10.98
CA LYS A 188 14.13 16.08 10.19
C LYS A 188 15.32 15.86 11.11
N LYS A 189 16.03 14.74 10.97
CA LYS A 189 17.25 14.46 11.73
C LYS A 189 18.14 13.46 11.02
N ILE A 190 19.40 13.41 11.44
CA ILE A 190 20.35 12.38 11.01
C ILE A 190 20.22 11.20 11.99
N VAL A 191 20.09 9.99 11.47
CA VAL A 191 20.19 8.75 12.25
C VAL A 191 21.63 8.23 12.12
N PRO A 192 22.46 8.31 13.18
CA PRO A 192 23.91 8.07 13.12
C PRO A 192 24.27 6.57 13.11
N VAL A 193 23.76 5.84 12.12
CA VAL A 193 23.81 4.36 12.07
C VAL A 193 25.23 3.77 12.00
N MET A 194 26.25 4.56 11.65
CA MET A 194 27.66 4.12 11.55
C MET A 194 28.65 4.97 12.35
N GLU A 195 28.18 5.81 13.29
CA GLU A 195 29.06 6.71 14.07
C GLU A 195 30.11 5.95 14.89
N HIS A 196 29.76 4.78 15.40
CA HIS A 196 30.65 3.88 16.16
C HIS A 196 31.77 3.24 15.30
N GLU A 197 31.69 3.33 13.98
CA GLU A 197 32.62 2.70 13.05
C GLU A 197 33.47 3.73 12.31
N ALA A 198 34.57 4.14 12.95
CA ALA A 198 35.43 5.24 12.49
C ALA A 198 36.03 5.06 11.07
N LYS A 199 36.16 3.82 10.60
CA LYS A 199 36.69 3.50 9.26
C LYS A 199 35.62 3.39 8.17
N THR A 200 34.36 3.70 8.49
CA THR A 200 33.26 3.64 7.52
C THR A 200 33.49 4.64 6.39
N VAL A 201 33.48 4.15 5.16
CA VAL A 201 33.67 4.97 3.96
C VAL A 201 32.37 5.66 3.54
N ASN A 202 31.24 5.00 3.75
CA ASN A 202 29.93 5.44 3.26
C ASN A 202 28.75 4.86 4.06
N VAL A 203 27.60 5.53 3.96
CA VAL A 203 26.28 5.05 4.39
C VAL A 203 25.31 5.33 3.24
N TRP A 204 25.04 4.33 2.40
CA TRP A 204 24.34 4.50 1.13
C TRP A 204 23.05 3.70 1.04
N ALA A 205 22.12 4.23 0.24
CA ALA A 205 20.89 3.58 -0.20
C ALA A 205 20.11 2.90 0.94
N PRO A 206 19.68 3.68 1.96
CA PRO A 206 18.89 3.11 3.03
C PRO A 206 17.51 2.68 2.52
N GLU A 207 17.08 1.48 2.89
CA GLU A 207 15.75 0.95 2.58
C GLU A 207 14.97 0.65 3.87
N LEU A 208 13.69 1.04 3.88
CA LEU A 208 12.76 0.78 4.97
C LEU A 208 11.94 -0.49 4.74
N PHE A 209 11.82 -1.31 5.78
CA PHE A 209 10.88 -2.42 5.82
C PHE A 209 10.11 -2.42 7.14
N TYR A 210 8.79 -2.60 7.10
CA TYR A 210 7.98 -2.78 8.30
C TYR A 210 7.77 -4.27 8.58
N ASP A 211 8.29 -4.72 9.72
CA ASP A 211 8.13 -6.06 10.26
C ASP A 211 6.86 -6.10 11.12
N ASP A 212 5.77 -6.53 10.49
CA ASP A 212 4.45 -6.70 11.09
C ASP A 212 4.38 -7.82 12.15
N VAL A 213 5.37 -8.72 12.20
CA VAL A 213 5.43 -9.79 13.20
C VAL A 213 5.92 -9.25 14.55
N GLU A 214 6.94 -8.40 14.52
CA GLU A 214 7.56 -7.82 15.72
C GLU A 214 7.11 -6.37 16.02
N ASP A 215 6.24 -5.81 15.16
CA ASP A 215 5.75 -4.43 15.18
C ASP A 215 6.91 -3.41 15.29
N ARG A 216 7.80 -3.43 14.29
CA ARG A 216 8.99 -2.57 14.21
C ARG A 216 9.35 -2.22 12.77
N PHE A 217 10.12 -1.16 12.61
CA PHE A 217 10.79 -0.80 11.38
C PHE A 217 12.20 -1.37 11.35
N ILE A 218 12.62 -1.81 10.18
CA ILE A 218 13.98 -2.22 9.85
C ILE A 218 14.51 -1.21 8.85
N ILE A 219 15.69 -0.67 9.12
CA ILE A 219 16.45 0.17 8.19
C ILE A 219 17.65 -0.66 7.76
N ILE A 220 17.80 -0.92 6.47
CA ILE A 220 19.00 -1.56 5.90
C ILE A 220 19.77 -0.57 5.03
N TRP A 221 21.09 -0.64 4.97
CA TRP A 221 21.91 0.23 4.13
C TRP A 221 23.23 -0.45 3.74
N ALA A 222 23.89 0.08 2.72
CA ALA A 222 25.22 -0.36 2.30
C ALA A 222 26.32 0.50 2.92
N SER A 223 27.35 -0.16 3.45
CA SER A 223 28.57 0.50 3.93
C SER A 223 29.81 -0.32 3.57
N THR A 224 30.90 0.36 3.23
CA THR A 224 32.23 -0.23 3.19
C THR A 224 32.99 0.10 4.47
N ILE A 225 33.57 -0.93 5.10
CA ILE A 225 34.67 -0.76 6.04
C ILE A 225 35.91 -1.47 5.47
N PRO A 226 36.98 -0.73 5.13
CA PRO A 226 38.19 -1.29 4.56
C PRO A 226 38.79 -2.44 5.38
N TYR A 227 39.28 -3.47 4.71
CA TYR A 227 39.92 -4.66 5.28
C TYR A 227 39.05 -5.52 6.20
N ARG A 228 37.74 -5.30 6.23
CA ARG A 228 36.81 -6.09 7.08
C ARG A 228 36.38 -7.40 6.44
N PHE A 229 36.26 -7.42 5.11
CA PHE A 229 35.82 -8.57 4.34
C PHE A 229 36.76 -8.79 3.16
N ALA A 230 36.84 -10.02 2.67
CA ALA A 230 37.56 -10.30 1.44
C ALA A 230 37.01 -9.43 0.29
N LYS A 231 37.90 -8.67 -0.37
CA LYS A 231 37.53 -7.73 -1.44
C LYS A 231 37.42 -8.38 -2.81
N GLY A 232 38.05 -9.54 -3.01
CA GLY A 232 38.23 -10.12 -4.33
C GLY A 232 38.89 -9.11 -5.28
N VAL A 233 38.19 -8.74 -6.34
CA VAL A 233 38.65 -7.78 -7.35
C VAL A 233 38.34 -6.32 -7.02
N GLU A 234 37.56 -6.05 -5.97
CA GLU A 234 37.19 -4.69 -5.59
C GLU A 234 38.33 -3.96 -4.85
N ALA A 235 38.23 -2.64 -4.79
CA ALA A 235 39.06 -1.83 -3.91
C ALA A 235 38.57 -1.97 -2.45
N GLU A 236 39.48 -1.79 -1.50
CA GLU A 236 39.16 -1.88 -0.07
C GLU A 236 38.13 -0.82 0.37
N ASP A 237 38.09 0.32 -0.31
CA ASP A 237 37.14 1.41 -0.09
C ASP A 237 35.89 1.31 -0.98
N ASN A 238 35.71 0.21 -1.72
CA ASN A 238 34.52 -0.06 -2.53
C ASN A 238 34.03 -1.53 -2.44
N ASN A 239 34.17 -2.14 -1.25
CA ASN A 239 33.74 -3.51 -0.96
C ASN A 239 32.61 -3.50 0.09
N HIS A 240 31.39 -3.29 -0.37
CA HIS A 240 30.24 -2.99 0.48
C HIS A 240 29.63 -4.25 1.09
N ARG A 241 29.08 -4.10 2.30
CA ARG A 241 28.15 -5.05 2.91
C ARG A 241 26.89 -4.33 3.35
N MET A 242 25.81 -5.10 3.49
CA MET A 242 24.57 -4.56 4.04
C MET A 242 24.59 -4.63 5.56
N TYR A 243 24.13 -3.58 6.20
CA TYR A 243 23.95 -3.47 7.64
C TYR A 243 22.50 -3.12 7.95
N TYR A 244 22.10 -3.31 9.20
CA TYR A 244 20.77 -2.94 9.64
C TYR A 244 20.72 -2.41 11.07
N THR A 245 19.66 -1.66 11.34
CA THR A 245 19.16 -1.36 12.68
C THR A 245 17.63 -1.51 12.68
N THR A 246 17.04 -1.57 13.88
CA THR A 246 15.60 -1.62 14.06
C THR A 246 15.14 -0.54 15.03
N THR A 247 13.91 -0.08 14.85
CA THR A 247 13.27 0.94 15.68
C THR A 247 11.76 0.73 15.71
N LYS A 248 11.08 1.25 16.74
CA LYS A 248 9.61 1.29 16.78
C LYS A 248 9.05 2.70 16.61
N ASP A 249 9.88 3.71 16.79
CA ASP A 249 9.48 5.12 16.95
C ASP A 249 10.34 6.09 16.13
N PHE A 250 11.40 5.60 15.48
CA PHE A 250 12.46 6.39 14.84
C PHE A 250 13.21 7.32 15.79
N GLU A 251 13.08 7.16 17.10
CA GLU A 251 13.85 7.88 18.13
C GLU A 251 14.90 6.96 18.76
N THR A 252 14.51 5.73 19.06
CA THR A 252 15.36 4.72 19.67
C THR A 252 15.71 3.64 18.66
N PHE A 253 17.01 3.33 18.55
CA PHE A 253 17.52 2.38 17.56
C PHE A 253 18.32 1.29 18.25
N THR A 254 18.19 0.06 17.78
CA THR A 254 19.09 -1.02 18.21
C THR A 254 20.51 -0.77 17.70
N PRO A 255 21.55 -1.34 18.35
CA PRO A 255 22.89 -1.31 17.78
C PRO A 255 22.93 -1.88 16.37
N THR A 256 23.74 -1.27 15.50
CA THR A 256 23.96 -1.73 14.13
C THR A 256 24.50 -3.14 14.09
N LYS A 257 24.00 -3.93 13.15
CA LYS A 257 24.43 -5.31 12.91
C LYS A 257 24.64 -5.57 11.43
N LEU A 258 25.52 -6.52 11.11
CA LEU A 258 25.66 -7.02 9.75
C LEU A 258 24.34 -7.65 9.31
N PHE A 259 23.82 -7.22 8.17
CA PHE A 259 22.57 -7.72 7.59
C PHE A 259 22.81 -8.83 6.57
N SER A 260 23.74 -8.60 5.63
CA SER A 260 24.02 -9.56 4.57
C SER A 260 25.47 -9.46 4.10
N ASP A 261 26.12 -10.63 4.07
CA ASP A 261 27.43 -10.88 3.45
C ASP A 261 27.36 -12.17 2.64
N PRO A 262 27.04 -12.09 1.34
CA PRO A 262 27.00 -13.26 0.47
C PRO A 262 28.39 -13.64 -0.08
N GLY A 263 29.48 -13.05 0.45
CA GLY A 263 30.85 -13.26 -0.04
C GLY A 263 31.27 -12.33 -1.18
N PHE A 264 30.44 -11.37 -1.58
CA PHE A 264 30.73 -10.37 -2.61
C PHE A 264 30.15 -8.99 -2.24
N SER A 265 30.56 -7.95 -2.96
CA SER A 265 30.14 -6.56 -2.73
C SER A 265 28.66 -6.39 -3.07
N ILE A 266 27.85 -6.00 -2.10
CA ILE A 266 26.39 -5.88 -2.22
C ILE A 266 25.94 -4.46 -1.86
N ILE A 267 25.04 -3.89 -2.68
CA ILE A 267 24.35 -2.62 -2.39
C ILE A 267 22.86 -2.71 -2.81
N ASP A 268 22.11 -1.63 -2.58
CA ASP A 268 20.73 -1.41 -3.05
C ASP A 268 19.80 -2.62 -2.83
N ALA A 269 19.64 -3.03 -1.57
CA ALA A 269 18.87 -4.21 -1.24
C ALA A 269 17.45 -3.85 -0.77
N VAL A 270 16.46 -4.67 -1.13
CA VAL A 270 15.04 -4.53 -0.79
C VAL A 270 14.49 -5.81 -0.19
N ILE A 271 13.88 -5.71 0.99
CA ILE A 271 13.22 -6.83 1.67
C ILE A 271 11.78 -6.94 1.16
N VAL A 272 11.42 -8.10 0.64
CA VAL A 272 10.06 -8.40 0.16
C VAL A 272 9.48 -9.54 0.99
N LYS A 273 8.36 -9.28 1.67
CA LYS A 273 7.56 -10.33 2.33
C LYS A 273 6.57 -10.93 1.35
N LYS A 274 6.77 -12.19 0.95
CA LYS A 274 5.81 -12.94 0.11
C LYS A 274 4.67 -13.50 0.93
N ALA A 275 5.00 -14.07 2.09
CA ALA A 275 4.08 -14.63 3.06
C ALA A 275 4.74 -14.63 4.45
N GLN A 276 4.03 -15.13 5.46
CA GLN A 276 4.65 -15.39 6.77
C GLN A 276 5.79 -16.40 6.60
N LYS A 277 6.98 -16.08 7.13
CA LYS A 277 8.19 -16.90 7.00
C LYS A 277 8.64 -17.19 5.55
N ASP A 278 8.34 -16.29 4.61
CA ASP A 278 8.76 -16.39 3.22
C ASP A 278 9.15 -14.99 2.72
N TYR A 279 10.45 -14.71 2.76
CA TYR A 279 11.05 -13.43 2.43
C TYR A 279 12.02 -13.58 1.26
N VAL A 280 12.06 -12.55 0.42
CA VAL A 280 13.03 -12.39 -0.66
C VAL A 280 13.80 -11.13 -0.41
N LEU A 281 15.12 -11.19 -0.58
CA LEU A 281 15.97 -10.02 -0.71
C LEU A 281 16.25 -9.82 -2.19
N VAL A 282 15.75 -8.73 -2.76
CA VAL A 282 16.24 -8.26 -4.08
C VAL A 282 17.50 -7.44 -3.82
N LEU A 283 18.58 -7.70 -4.54
CA LEU A 283 19.88 -7.09 -4.24
C LEU A 283 20.70 -6.83 -5.51
N LYS A 284 21.57 -5.83 -5.47
CA LYS A 284 22.60 -5.62 -6.49
C LYS A 284 23.91 -6.26 -6.08
N ASP A 285 24.42 -7.15 -6.92
CA ASP A 285 25.82 -7.55 -6.89
C ASP A 285 26.63 -6.43 -7.53
N ASN A 286 27.38 -5.69 -6.70
CA ASN A 286 28.18 -4.54 -7.12
C ASN A 286 29.62 -4.93 -7.54
N THR A 287 29.99 -6.21 -7.41
CA THR A 287 31.33 -6.68 -7.79
C THR A 287 31.50 -6.64 -9.31
N ARG A 288 32.67 -6.24 -9.79
CA ARG A 288 33.03 -6.31 -11.22
C ARG A 288 33.34 -7.77 -11.63
N PRO A 289 32.87 -8.26 -12.80
CA PRO A 289 32.07 -7.58 -13.82
C PRO A 289 30.55 -7.79 -13.67
N ASN A 290 30.03 -8.18 -12.50
CA ASN A 290 28.61 -8.53 -12.33
C ASN A 290 27.69 -7.31 -12.45
N ARG A 291 27.75 -6.34 -11.52
CA ARG A 291 26.93 -5.10 -11.51
C ARG A 291 25.49 -5.30 -12.01
N ASN A 292 24.81 -6.29 -11.45
CA ASN A 292 23.49 -6.76 -11.86
C ASN A 292 22.64 -7.10 -10.63
N LEU A 293 21.35 -7.37 -10.86
CA LEU A 293 20.40 -7.68 -9.81
C LEU A 293 20.18 -9.19 -9.68
N LYS A 294 20.11 -9.63 -8.42
CA LYS A 294 19.89 -11.02 -8.00
C LYS A 294 18.82 -11.05 -6.91
N VAL A 295 18.37 -12.24 -6.56
CA VAL A 295 17.51 -12.46 -5.39
C VAL A 295 18.11 -13.49 -4.44
N ALA A 296 17.79 -13.38 -3.16
CA ALA A 296 18.11 -14.38 -2.14
C ALA A 296 16.89 -14.59 -1.23
N PHE A 297 16.87 -15.66 -0.44
CA PHE A 297 15.67 -16.11 0.26
C PHE A 297 15.92 -16.35 1.75
N ALA A 298 14.93 -16.05 2.59
CA ALA A 298 14.96 -16.29 4.03
C ALA A 298 13.56 -16.58 4.58
N ASP A 299 13.50 -17.13 5.80
CA ASP A 299 12.26 -17.28 6.58
C ASP A 299 12.08 -16.16 7.63
N ASN A 300 13.01 -15.21 7.69
CA ASN A 300 13.02 -14.07 8.60
C ASN A 300 13.41 -12.79 7.84
N PRO A 301 12.78 -11.62 8.13
CA PRO A 301 13.14 -10.37 7.46
C PRO A 301 14.57 -9.90 7.73
N LEU A 302 15.20 -10.37 8.81
CA LEU A 302 16.61 -10.12 9.16
C LEU A 302 17.58 -11.19 8.63
N GLY A 303 17.09 -12.14 7.84
CA GLY A 303 17.90 -13.23 7.30
C GLY A 303 18.17 -14.37 8.29
N PRO A 304 19.17 -15.22 8.02
CA PRO A 304 20.13 -15.09 6.91
C PRO A 304 19.47 -15.31 5.55
N PHE A 305 19.76 -14.43 4.59
CA PHE A 305 19.35 -14.61 3.20
C PHE A 305 20.34 -15.52 2.47
N GLN A 306 19.84 -16.62 1.93
CA GLN A 306 20.63 -17.68 1.28
C GLN A 306 20.13 -17.95 -0.13
N ASN A 307 20.79 -18.87 -0.84
CA ASN A 307 20.42 -19.30 -2.20
C ASN A 307 20.35 -18.12 -3.18
N VAL A 308 21.41 -17.32 -3.20
CA VAL A 308 21.55 -16.20 -4.15
C VAL A 308 21.39 -16.72 -5.58
N SER A 309 20.47 -16.14 -6.33
CA SER A 309 20.14 -16.54 -7.70
C SER A 309 21.23 -16.16 -8.70
N GLN A 310 21.10 -16.70 -9.92
CA GLN A 310 21.72 -16.08 -11.09
C GLN A 310 21.12 -14.67 -11.32
N PRO A 311 21.85 -13.78 -12.01
CA PRO A 311 21.34 -12.46 -12.37
C PRO A 311 20.03 -12.54 -13.15
N PHE A 312 19.07 -11.67 -12.85
CA PHE A 312 17.83 -11.52 -13.63
C PHE A 312 17.80 -10.22 -14.46
N SER A 313 18.77 -9.32 -14.24
CA SER A 313 18.93 -8.07 -14.99
C SER A 313 20.22 -8.05 -15.81
N ALA A 314 20.32 -7.08 -16.72
CA ALA A 314 21.52 -6.84 -17.50
C ALA A 314 22.67 -6.25 -16.64
N TYR A 315 23.87 -6.21 -17.21
CA TYR A 315 25.01 -5.48 -16.64
C TYR A 315 24.71 -3.97 -16.56
N LEU A 316 25.19 -3.30 -15.50
CA LEU A 316 24.98 -1.88 -15.22
C LEU A 316 23.53 -1.51 -14.88
N THR A 317 22.96 -2.24 -13.92
CA THR A 317 21.64 -1.95 -13.33
C THR A 317 21.74 -1.76 -11.82
N GLU A 318 20.87 -0.93 -11.24
CA GLU A 318 20.89 -0.63 -9.80
C GLU A 318 19.54 -0.14 -9.26
N GLY A 319 19.49 0.09 -7.96
CA GLY A 319 18.33 0.68 -7.29
C GLY A 319 17.00 -0.03 -7.53
N PRO A 320 16.89 -1.33 -7.19
CA PRO A 320 15.63 -2.04 -7.38
C PRO A 320 14.52 -1.46 -6.51
N SER A 321 13.30 -1.44 -7.02
CA SER A 321 12.09 -1.15 -6.26
C SER A 321 11.01 -2.16 -6.59
N VAL A 322 10.36 -2.73 -5.57
CA VAL A 322 9.48 -3.89 -5.75
C VAL A 322 8.05 -3.53 -5.36
N VAL A 323 7.09 -3.82 -6.23
CA VAL A 323 5.67 -3.60 -5.97
C VAL A 323 4.83 -4.81 -6.38
N LYS A 324 3.86 -5.18 -5.53
CA LYS A 324 2.87 -6.20 -5.89
C LYS A 324 1.71 -5.59 -6.63
N VAL A 325 1.50 -6.00 -7.88
CA VAL A 325 0.36 -5.61 -8.72
C VAL A 325 -0.44 -6.85 -9.07
N LYS A 326 -1.65 -6.96 -8.50
CA LYS A 326 -2.51 -8.16 -8.59
C LYS A 326 -1.73 -9.40 -8.09
N ASP A 327 -1.51 -10.37 -8.97
CA ASP A 327 -0.87 -11.66 -8.67
C ASP A 327 0.62 -11.68 -9.01
N GLU A 328 1.18 -10.56 -9.45
CA GLU A 328 2.58 -10.42 -9.88
C GLU A 328 3.32 -9.40 -9.02
N TRP A 329 4.63 -9.60 -8.92
CA TRP A 329 5.58 -8.62 -8.43
C TRP A 329 6.26 -7.97 -9.61
N LEU A 330 6.29 -6.64 -9.62
CA LEU A 330 7.08 -5.86 -10.56
C LEU A 330 8.33 -5.38 -9.83
N ILE A 331 9.49 -5.57 -10.45
CA ILE A 331 10.78 -5.09 -9.95
C ILE A 331 11.28 -4.05 -10.94
N TYR A 332 11.20 -2.78 -10.57
CA TYR A 332 11.74 -1.64 -11.30
C TYR A 332 13.19 -1.42 -10.93
N PHE A 333 14.03 -0.93 -11.84
CA PHE A 333 15.43 -0.60 -11.55
C PHE A 333 16.00 0.41 -12.56
N ASP A 334 16.98 1.20 -12.12
CA ASP A 334 17.74 2.10 -12.97
C ASP A 334 18.77 1.30 -13.77
N SER A 335 18.58 1.25 -15.09
CA SER A 335 19.51 0.65 -16.04
C SER A 335 20.45 1.74 -16.54
N TYR A 336 21.37 2.18 -15.69
CA TYR A 336 22.26 3.30 -15.99
C TYR A 336 23.20 3.03 -17.18
N GLY A 337 23.45 1.76 -17.51
CA GLY A 337 24.13 1.39 -18.76
C GLY A 337 23.34 1.74 -20.02
N SER A 338 22.02 1.59 -19.99
CA SER A 338 21.11 1.96 -21.09
C SER A 338 20.50 3.35 -20.94
N LYS A 339 20.76 4.03 -19.80
CA LYS A 339 20.19 5.33 -19.42
C LYS A 339 18.67 5.33 -19.40
N SER A 340 18.06 4.25 -18.90
CA SER A 340 16.62 4.09 -18.82
C SER A 340 16.19 3.40 -17.52
N TYR A 341 14.92 3.57 -17.14
CA TYR A 341 14.29 2.70 -16.14
C TYR A 341 13.76 1.45 -16.83
N GLU A 342 14.09 0.28 -16.29
CA GLU A 342 13.63 -1.02 -16.78
C GLU A 342 12.83 -1.74 -15.69
N ALA A 343 12.08 -2.77 -16.07
CA ALA A 343 11.40 -3.63 -15.11
C ALA A 343 11.28 -5.08 -15.56
N VAL A 344 11.19 -5.96 -14.57
CA VAL A 344 10.78 -7.36 -14.75
C VAL A 344 9.53 -7.67 -13.93
N ALA A 345 8.70 -8.60 -14.43
CA ALA A 345 7.60 -9.19 -13.70
C ALA A 345 7.95 -10.60 -13.23
N THR A 346 7.49 -10.98 -12.05
CA THR A 346 7.64 -12.34 -11.51
C THR A 346 6.47 -12.73 -10.61
N LYS A 347 6.16 -14.03 -10.54
CA LYS A 347 5.19 -14.59 -9.58
C LYS A 347 5.86 -15.33 -8.43
N ASP A 348 7.11 -15.77 -8.62
CA ASP A 348 7.78 -16.72 -7.75
C ASP A 348 9.21 -16.31 -7.35
N PHE A 349 9.74 -15.21 -7.91
CA PHE A 349 11.14 -14.78 -7.80
C PHE A 349 12.15 -15.82 -8.31
N LYS A 350 11.73 -16.68 -9.23
CA LYS A 350 12.60 -17.65 -9.93
C LYS A 350 12.59 -17.42 -11.43
N THR A 351 11.43 -17.05 -11.95
CA THR A 351 11.23 -16.71 -13.36
C THR A 351 10.94 -15.21 -13.47
N PHE A 352 11.61 -14.55 -14.41
CA PHE A 352 11.52 -13.10 -14.60
C PHE A 352 11.22 -12.79 -16.06
N GLU A 353 10.11 -12.11 -16.32
CA GLU A 353 9.71 -11.62 -17.63
C GLU A 353 10.14 -10.16 -17.76
N LYS A 354 10.91 -9.81 -18.79
CA LYS A 354 11.21 -8.41 -19.10
C LYS A 354 9.94 -7.73 -19.63
N ILE A 355 9.56 -6.60 -19.04
CA ILE A 355 8.30 -5.91 -19.33
C ILE A 355 8.49 -4.44 -19.71
N ASN A 356 9.65 -4.08 -20.27
CA ASN A 356 9.97 -2.70 -20.64
C ASN A 356 8.96 -2.07 -21.60
N ASP A 357 8.37 -2.87 -22.48
CA ASP A 357 7.35 -2.48 -23.46
C ASP A 357 5.97 -2.21 -22.81
N ARG A 358 5.79 -2.61 -21.55
CA ARG A 358 4.56 -2.46 -20.77
C ARG A 358 4.64 -1.34 -19.73
N ILE A 359 5.79 -0.69 -19.58
CA ILE A 359 6.01 0.35 -18.56
C ILE A 359 6.36 1.69 -19.19
N SER A 360 6.10 2.77 -18.45
CA SER A 360 6.57 4.10 -18.79
C SER A 360 7.00 4.81 -17.52
N VAL A 361 8.26 5.24 -17.44
CA VAL A 361 8.81 6.05 -16.35
C VAL A 361 9.32 7.36 -16.96
N PRO A 362 8.85 8.54 -16.50
CA PRO A 362 9.35 9.83 -16.93
C PRO A 362 10.87 9.96 -16.76
N GLU A 363 11.50 10.68 -17.69
CA GLU A 363 12.95 10.90 -17.71
C GLU A 363 13.43 11.68 -16.48
N GLY A 364 14.70 11.50 -16.11
CA GLY A 364 15.37 12.23 -15.04
C GLY A 364 15.24 11.60 -13.66
N HIS A 365 14.22 10.75 -13.46
CA HIS A 365 14.00 10.04 -12.21
C HIS A 365 15.04 8.94 -11.98
N LYS A 366 15.42 8.73 -10.71
CA LYS A 366 16.47 7.82 -10.24
C LYS A 366 15.98 6.97 -9.07
N HIS A 367 16.86 6.16 -8.49
CA HIS A 367 16.57 5.19 -7.44
C HIS A 367 15.70 5.76 -6.31
N GLY A 368 14.64 5.02 -5.95
CA GLY A 368 13.79 5.26 -4.79
C GLY A 368 12.89 4.05 -4.52
N THR A 369 11.78 4.26 -3.84
CA THR A 369 10.87 3.21 -3.35
C THR A 369 9.44 3.43 -3.84
N ILE A 370 8.83 2.38 -4.41
CA ILE A 370 7.42 2.33 -4.74
C ILE A 370 6.63 1.98 -3.48
N PHE A 371 5.66 2.83 -3.14
CA PHE A 371 4.79 2.66 -1.98
C PHE A 371 3.33 2.94 -2.34
N LYS A 372 2.41 2.64 -1.41
CA LYS A 372 0.98 2.94 -1.56
C LYS A 372 0.62 4.20 -0.78
N ALA A 373 -0.15 5.07 -1.41
CA ALA A 373 -0.71 6.27 -0.78
C ALA A 373 -2.21 6.36 -1.04
N SER A 374 -2.91 7.15 -0.23
CA SER A 374 -4.34 7.37 -0.45
C SER A 374 -4.58 8.24 -1.68
N LYS A 375 -5.72 8.06 -2.36
CA LYS A 375 -6.17 8.98 -3.41
C LYS A 375 -6.33 10.43 -2.93
N LYS A 376 -6.56 10.64 -1.63
CA LYS A 376 -6.61 11.97 -1.04
C LYS A 376 -5.23 12.63 -1.06
N ASP A 377 -4.19 11.90 -0.69
CA ASP A 377 -2.81 12.41 -0.65
C ASP A 377 -2.34 12.79 -2.06
N LEU A 378 -2.53 11.90 -3.04
CA LEU A 378 -2.22 12.22 -4.45
C LEU A 378 -3.01 13.45 -4.96
N ARG A 379 -4.32 13.54 -4.68
CA ARG A 379 -5.09 14.72 -5.10
C ARG A 379 -4.59 16.00 -4.46
N ASN A 380 -4.11 15.95 -3.23
CA ASN A 380 -3.55 17.11 -2.56
C ASN A 380 -2.19 17.50 -3.15
N LEU A 381 -1.33 16.52 -3.47
CA LEU A 381 -0.06 16.74 -4.17
C LEU A 381 -0.29 17.43 -5.53
N LEU A 382 -1.17 16.89 -6.36
CA LEU A 382 -1.48 17.44 -7.69
C LEU A 382 -2.12 18.84 -7.64
N LYS A 383 -2.78 19.21 -6.53
CA LYS A 383 -3.29 20.58 -6.35
C LYS A 383 -2.19 21.59 -6.05
N GLN A 384 -1.04 21.17 -5.53
CA GLN A 384 0.09 22.06 -5.32
C GLN A 384 0.72 22.48 -6.65
N GLU A 385 0.54 21.72 -7.73
CA GLU A 385 1.08 22.07 -9.06
C GLU A 385 0.36 23.24 -9.72
N ILE A 386 -0.87 23.55 -9.30
CA ILE A 386 -1.71 24.61 -9.88
C ILE A 386 -1.44 25.97 -9.19
N LYS A 387 -0.68 25.97 -8.09
CA LYS A 387 -0.29 27.18 -7.35
C LYS A 387 1.13 27.57 -7.71
#